data_AF-A0A934NL17-F1
#
_entry.id   AF-A0A934NL17-F1
#
_cell.length_a   1.000
_cell.length_b   1.000
_cell.length_c   1.000
_cell.angle_alpha   90.00
_cell.angle_beta   90.00
_cell.angle_gamma   90.00
#
_symmetry.space_group_name_H-M   'P 1'
#
loop_
_entity.id
_entity.type
_entity.pdbx_description
1 polymer ?
#
loop_
_entity_poly.entity_id
_entity_poly.type
_entity_poly.pdbx_seq_one_letter_code
_entity_poly.pdbx_strand_id
1 'polypeptide(L)'
;ESQEFESIYKLKVTVVPTNKPMIRKDESDVVFRATNGKWRAAVVEISRMNKVGRPVLVGTTSVEQSETLSEQLHEAGIPHEVLNAKPENVER
;
A
#
# COMPACT_ATOMS: atom_id res chain seq x y z
N GLU A 1 -1.90 1.43 21.25
CA GLU A 1 -3.34 1.66 21.01
C GLU A 1 -4.28 1.15 22.10
N SER A 2 -4.40 -0.15 22.40
CA SER A 2 -5.43 -0.63 23.38
C SER A 2 -5.35 0.04 24.77
N GLN A 3 -4.14 0.26 25.30
CA GLN A 3 -3.94 0.94 26.58
C GLN A 3 -4.32 2.43 26.50
N GLU A 4 -4.14 3.05 25.34
CA GLU A 4 -4.50 4.45 25.10
C GLU A 4 -6.03 4.62 25.07
N PHE A 5 -6.73 3.72 24.37
CA PHE A 5 -8.19 3.67 24.37
C PHE A 5 -8.78 3.53 25.77
N GLU A 6 -8.18 2.70 26.62
CA GLU A 6 -8.64 2.52 27.99
C GLU A 6 -8.28 3.72 28.89
N SER A 7 -7.06 4.24 28.80
CA SER A 7 -6.59 5.32 29.69
C SER A 7 -7.24 6.66 29.38
N ILE A 8 -7.34 7.03 28.10
CA ILE A 8 -7.87 8.33 27.65
C ILE A 8 -9.39 8.27 27.53
N TYR A 9 -9.92 7.23 26.88
CA TYR A 9 -11.34 7.18 26.49
C TYR A 9 -12.19 6.20 27.32
N LYS A 10 -11.58 5.46 28.25
CA LYS A 10 -12.26 4.42 29.06
C LYS A 10 -12.93 3.33 28.21
N LEU A 11 -12.39 3.09 27.01
CA LEU A 11 -12.88 2.07 26.09
C LEU A 11 -12.05 0.79 26.19
N LYS A 12 -12.74 -0.34 26.38
CA LYS A 12 -12.11 -1.66 26.34
C LYS A 12 -12.03 -2.14 24.89
N VAL A 13 -10.86 -2.64 24.50
CA VAL A 13 -10.65 -3.27 23.19
C VAL A 13 -10.66 -4.79 23.35
N THR A 14 -11.39 -5.50 22.49
CA THR A 14 -11.42 -6.96 22.45
C THR A 14 -11.14 -7.43 21.04
N VAL A 15 -10.24 -8.40 20.89
CA VAL A 15 -9.92 -9.01 19.59
C VAL A 15 -10.97 -10.06 19.28
N VAL A 16 -11.79 -9.80 18.26
CA VAL A 16 -12.77 -10.77 17.75
C VAL A 16 -12.05 -11.69 16.74
N PRO A 17 -12.14 -13.02 16.87
CA PRO A 17 -11.49 -13.94 15.94
C PRO A 17 -12.09 -13.82 14.53
N THR A 18 -11.27 -14.08 13.51
CA THR A 18 -11.73 -14.07 12.12
C THR A 18 -12.58 -15.31 11.81
N ASN A 19 -13.58 -15.16 10.93
CA ASN A 19 -14.45 -16.28 10.52
C ASN A 19 -13.68 -17.39 9.78
N LYS A 20 -12.55 -17.06 9.14
CA LYS A 20 -11.66 -18.01 8.46
C LYS A 20 -10.23 -17.86 8.96
N PRO A 21 -9.41 -18.93 8.90
CA PRO A 21 -7.98 -18.82 9.17
C PRO A 21 -7.30 -17.78 8.27
N MET A 22 -6.45 -16.95 8.86
CA MET A 22 -5.67 -15.95 8.14
C MET A 22 -4.49 -16.66 7.44
N ILE A 23 -4.44 -16.60 6.10
CA ILE A 23 -3.40 -17.26 5.29
C ILE A 23 -2.54 -16.26 4.49
N ARG A 24 -2.69 -14.96 4.75
CA ARG A 24 -1.88 -13.91 4.10
C ARG A 24 -0.42 -14.09 4.50
N LYS A 25 0.47 -14.09 3.51
CA LYS A 25 1.91 -14.10 3.75
C LYS A 25 2.39 -12.66 3.88
N ASP A 26 2.84 -12.31 5.07
CA ASP A 26 3.45 -11.02 5.37
C ASP A 26 4.97 -11.18 5.22
N GLU A 27 5.48 -10.72 4.09
CA GLU A 27 6.92 -10.76 3.78
C GLU A 27 7.68 -9.69 4.59
N SER A 28 8.97 -9.92 4.83
CA SER A 28 9.81 -8.95 5.55
C SER A 28 10.11 -7.71 4.72
N ASP A 29 10.40 -6.59 5.40
CA ASP A 29 10.72 -5.32 4.76
C ASP A 29 11.99 -5.40 3.90
N VAL A 30 11.95 -4.76 2.73
CA VAL A 30 13.12 -4.57 1.86
C VAL A 30 13.56 -3.11 1.92
N VAL A 31 14.72 -2.87 2.53
CA VAL A 31 15.23 -1.51 2.80
C VAL A 31 16.32 -1.13 1.81
N PHE A 32 16.20 0.07 1.24
CA PHE A 32 17.15 0.62 0.27
C PHE A 32 17.83 1.86 0.83
N ARG A 33 19.11 2.04 0.52
CA ARG A 33 19.88 3.23 0.91
C ARG A 33 19.35 4.52 0.25
N ALA A 34 18.92 4.43 -1.01
CA ALA A 34 18.50 5.58 -1.81
C ALA A 34 17.05 5.41 -2.29
N THR A 35 16.28 6.49 -2.23
CA THR A 35 14.87 6.54 -2.65
C THR A 35 14.67 6.12 -4.10
N ASN A 36 15.55 6.55 -5.01
CA ASN A 36 15.47 6.16 -6.42
C ASN A 36 15.67 4.64 -6.61
N GLY A 37 16.57 4.04 -5.82
CA GLY A 37 16.76 2.59 -5.82
C GLY A 37 15.51 1.84 -5.34
N LYS A 38 14.87 2.35 -4.28
CA LYS A 38 13.60 1.83 -3.76
C LYS A 38 12.51 1.84 -4.83
N TRP A 39 12.30 2.97 -5.51
CA TRP A 39 11.22 3.11 -6.49
C TRP A 39 11.46 2.27 -7.74
N ARG A 40 12.70 2.22 -8.25
CA ARG A 40 13.04 1.33 -9.37
C ARG A 40 12.78 -0.14 -9.03
N ALA A 41 13.15 -0.57 -7.82
CA ALA A 41 12.86 -1.93 -7.37
C ALA A 41 11.35 -2.20 -7.24
N ALA A 42 10.60 -1.23 -6.72
CA ALA A 42 9.14 -1.33 -6.63
C ALA A 42 8.49 -1.48 -8.02
N VAL A 43 8.86 -0.65 -8.99
CA VAL A 43 8.34 -0.73 -10.38
C VAL A 43 8.64 -2.08 -11.02
N VAL A 44 9.84 -2.63 -10.81
CA VAL A 44 10.20 -3.97 -11.31
C VAL A 44 9.30 -5.04 -10.70
N GLU A 45 9.06 -4.99 -9.38
CA GLU A 45 8.21 -5.97 -8.71
C GLU A 45 6.74 -5.84 -9.12
N ILE A 46 6.23 -4.61 -9.24
CA ILE A 46 4.88 -4.34 -9.74
C ILE A 46 4.74 -4.89 -11.17
N SER A 47 5.72 -4.64 -12.04
CA SER A 47 5.73 -5.18 -13.41
C SER A 47 5.66 -6.71 -13.40
N ARG A 48 6.44 -7.36 -12.54
CA ARG A 48 6.45 -8.82 -12.41
C ARG A 48 5.10 -9.35 -11.95
N MET A 49 4.48 -8.71 -10.95
CA MET A 49 3.16 -9.10 -10.44
C MET A 49 2.05 -8.88 -11.47
N ASN A 50 2.07 -7.74 -12.16
CA ASN A 50 1.11 -7.42 -13.20
C ASN A 50 1.20 -8.42 -14.37
N LYS A 51 2.43 -8.79 -14.80
CA LYS A 51 2.66 -9.80 -15.85
C LYS A 51 2.08 -11.18 -15.51
N VAL A 52 2.04 -11.57 -14.24
CA VAL A 52 1.43 -12.83 -13.80
C VAL A 52 -0.07 -12.68 -13.50
N GLY A 53 -0.67 -11.52 -13.75
CA GLY A 53 -2.09 -11.24 -13.53
C GLY A 53 -2.48 -11.07 -12.06
N ARG A 54 -1.52 -10.85 -11.16
CA ARG A 54 -1.81 -10.64 -9.73
C ARG A 54 -2.19 -9.16 -9.49
N PRO A 55 -3.34 -8.87 -8.85
CA PRO A 55 -3.68 -7.51 -8.43
C PRO A 55 -2.67 -6.97 -7.42
N VAL A 56 -2.32 -5.69 -7.54
CA VAL A 56 -1.34 -5.01 -6.68
C VAL A 56 -1.94 -3.73 -6.14
N LEU A 57 -1.89 -3.56 -4.82
CA LEU A 57 -2.19 -2.31 -4.14
C LEU A 57 -0.88 -1.70 -3.65
N VAL A 58 -0.60 -0.45 -4.01
CA VAL A 58 0.61 0.26 -3.59
C VAL A 58 0.23 1.40 -2.66
N GLY A 59 0.76 1.38 -1.43
CA GLY A 59 0.61 2.47 -0.47
C GLY A 59 1.77 3.46 -0.57
N THR A 60 1.46 4.74 -0.71
CA THR A 60 2.40 5.87 -0.63
C THR A 60 2.06 6.73 0.58
N THR A 61 3.00 7.57 1.03
CA THR A 61 2.76 8.47 2.18
C THR A 61 2.30 9.87 1.77
N SER A 62 2.37 10.21 0.48
CA SER A 62 1.94 11.51 -0.04
C SER A 62 1.46 11.44 -1.48
N VAL A 63 0.68 12.45 -1.89
CA VAL A 63 0.17 12.60 -3.26
C VAL A 63 1.33 12.72 -4.25
N GLU A 64 2.36 13.50 -3.93
CA GLU A 64 3.53 13.71 -4.80
C GLU A 64 4.27 12.40 -5.09
N GLN A 65 4.37 11.51 -4.08
CA GLN A 65 4.94 10.19 -4.28
C GLN A 65 4.08 9.32 -5.18
N SER A 66 2.75 9.41 -5.06
CA SER A 66 1.82 8.71 -5.94
C SER A 66 1.97 9.17 -7.39
N GLU A 67 2.04 10.47 -7.64
CA GLU A 67 2.23 11.03 -9.00
C GLU A 67 3.60 10.61 -9.58
N THR A 68 4.68 10.71 -8.78
CA THR A 68 6.03 10.33 -9.23
C THR A 68 6.12 8.82 -9.57
N LEU A 69 5.40 7.97 -8.83
CA LEU A 69 5.33 6.55 -9.12
C LEU A 69 4.44 6.27 -10.32
N SER A 70 3.32 6.98 -10.45
CA SER A 70 2.39 6.91 -11.58
C SER A 70 3.11 7.16 -12.91
N GLU A 71 3.93 8.21 -12.98
CA GLU A 71 4.76 8.51 -14.14
C GLU A 71 5.71 7.35 -14.49
N GLN A 72 6.43 6.80 -13.49
CA GLN A 72 7.33 5.66 -13.72
C GLN A 72 6.59 4.39 -14.18
N LEU A 73 5.39 4.14 -13.66
CA LEU A 73 4.56 3.01 -14.08
C LEU A 73 4.01 3.21 -15.50
N HIS A 74 3.65 4.46 -15.85
CA HIS A 74 3.23 4.83 -17.20
C HIS A 74 4.37 4.64 -18.21
N GLU A 75 5.58 5.12 -17.90
CA GLU A 75 6.80 4.88 -18.71
C GLU A 75 7.09 3.38 -18.87
N ALA A 76 6.82 2.57 -17.84
CA ALA A 76 6.95 1.12 -17.88
C ALA A 76 5.81 0.39 -18.62
N GLY A 77 4.79 1.12 -19.09
CA GLY A 77 3.64 0.56 -19.82
C GLY A 77 2.68 -0.24 -18.94
N ILE A 78 2.64 0.02 -17.64
CA ILE A 78 1.80 -0.71 -16.68
C ILE A 78 0.50 0.06 -16.46
N PRO A 79 -0.67 -0.49 -16.85
CA PRO A 79 -1.96 0.14 -16.57
C PRO A 79 -2.23 0.15 -15.07
N HIS A 80 -2.61 1.31 -14.54
CA HIS A 80 -2.87 1.50 -13.12
C HIS A 80 -3.83 2.68 -12.90
N GLU A 81 -4.33 2.80 -11.68
CA GLU A 81 -5.17 3.92 -11.23
C GLU A 81 -4.57 4.53 -9.96
N VAL A 82 -4.73 5.85 -9.81
CA VAL A 82 -4.24 6.60 -8.65
C VAL A 82 -5.41 7.06 -7.79
N LEU A 83 -5.43 6.61 -6.54
CA LEU A 83 -6.44 6.99 -5.55
C LEU A 83 -5.86 8.02 -4.59
N ASN A 84 -5.95 9.29 -4.96
CA ASN A 84 -5.62 10.40 -4.07
C ASN A 84 -6.81 10.71 -3.16
N ALA A 85 -6.60 11.17 -1.92
CA ALA A 85 -7.69 11.54 -1.00
C ALA A 85 -8.42 12.86 -1.37
N LYS A 86 -8.52 13.18 -2.67
CA LYS A 86 -9.29 14.31 -3.20
C LYS A 86 -10.77 13.92 -3.30
N PRO A 87 -11.71 14.87 -3.17
CA PRO A 87 -13.16 14.59 -3.23
C PRO A 87 -13.58 13.79 -4.47
N GLU A 88 -12.92 14.05 -5.61
CA GLU A 88 -13.13 13.39 -6.90
C GLU A 88 -12.91 11.86 -6.90
N ASN A 89 -12.17 11.33 -5.93
CA ASN A 89 -11.83 9.91 -5.84
C ASN A 89 -12.66 9.15 -4.79
N VAL A 90 -13.52 9.84 -4.04
CA VAL A 90 -14.35 9.22 -2.98
C VAL A 90 -15.60 8.55 -3.56
N GLU A 91 -16.03 8.94 -4.76
CA GLU A 91 -17.27 8.45 -5.41
C GLU A 91 -17.02 7.38 -6.50
N ARG A 92 -15.78 6.93 -6.71
CA ARG A 92 -15.44 5.91 -7.70
C ARG A 92 -15.38 4.50 -7.11
#